data_AF-A0A7W8LNQ4-F1
#
_entry.id   AF-A0A7W8LNQ4-F1
#
_cell.length_a   1.000
_cell.length_b   1.000
_cell.length_c   1.000
_cell.angle_alpha   90.00
_cell.angle_beta   90.00
_cell.angle_gamma   90.00
#
_symmetry.space_group_name_H-M   'P 1'
#
loop_
_entity.id
_entity.type
_entity.pdbx_description
1 polymer ?
#
loop_
_entity_poly.entity_id
_entity_poly.type
_entity_poly.pdbx_seq_one_letter_code
_entity_poly.pdbx_strand_id
1 'polypeptide(L)'
;MKARGRVPEPDTEVGVSETLSFGRALRECREAAGLSQAQVAEGVYGTANLAALISDLEAGRIDPVSLGLLLRMADVLGVSLAEVAARAWGRVH
;
A
#
# COMPACT_ATOMS: atom_id res chain seq x y z
N MET A 1 33.34 -3.33 -27.59
CA MET A 1 32.75 -3.77 -26.31
C MET A 1 32.33 -2.53 -25.53
N LYS A 2 31.03 -2.26 -25.33
CA LYS A 2 30.55 -1.16 -24.49
C LYS A 2 30.33 -1.69 -23.06
N ALA A 3 30.96 -1.05 -22.08
CA ALA A 3 30.75 -1.30 -20.67
C ALA A 3 29.28 -1.04 -20.32
N ARG A 4 28.60 -2.02 -19.73
CA ARG A 4 27.26 -1.84 -19.15
C ARG A 4 27.43 -1.00 -17.89
N GLY A 5 26.72 0.12 -17.81
CA GLY A 5 26.72 0.98 -16.64
C GLY A 5 26.32 0.19 -15.40
N ARG A 6 27.15 0.27 -14.36
CA ARG A 6 26.84 -0.22 -13.03
C ARG A 6 25.71 0.65 -12.47
N VAL A 7 24.54 0.07 -12.29
CA VAL A 7 23.48 0.67 -11.46
C VAL A 7 24.00 0.63 -10.01
N PRO A 8 23.96 1.73 -9.24
CA PRO A 8 24.46 1.74 -7.88
C PRO A 8 23.61 0.80 -7.01
N GLU A 9 24.27 0.01 -6.16
CA GLU A 9 23.59 -0.74 -5.11
C GLU A 9 23.08 0.27 -4.07
N PRO A 10 21.78 0.30 -3.73
CA PRO A 10 21.33 1.14 -2.64
C PRO A 10 21.81 0.50 -1.33
N ASP A 11 22.56 1.31 -0.58
CA ASP A 11 23.10 1.02 0.73
C ASP A 11 22.04 0.37 1.64
N THR A 12 22.42 -0.76 2.23
CA THR A 12 21.58 -1.58 3.09
C THR A 12 21.50 -0.97 4.49
N GLU A 13 20.75 0.12 4.64
CA GLU A 13 20.01 0.29 5.90
C GLU A 13 18.92 -0.77 5.90
N VAL A 14 18.78 -1.51 7.00
CA VAL A 14 17.67 -2.47 7.18
C VAL A 14 16.38 -1.67 7.43
N GLY A 15 15.99 -0.86 6.45
CA GLY A 15 14.76 -0.12 6.39
C GLY A 15 13.64 -1.05 5.97
N VAL A 16 12.53 -1.04 6.69
CA VAL A 16 11.30 -1.73 6.27
C VAL A 16 10.98 -1.28 4.84
N SER A 17 10.82 -2.22 3.91
CA SER A 17 10.48 -1.92 2.50
C SER A 17 9.32 -0.92 2.44
N GLU A 18 9.45 0.12 1.63
CA GLU A 18 8.43 1.18 1.49
C GLU A 18 7.04 0.61 1.19
N THR A 19 6.99 -0.46 0.38
CA THR A 19 5.77 -1.21 0.07
C THR A 19 5.16 -1.86 1.31
N LEU A 20 5.97 -2.42 2.20
CA LEU A 20 5.50 -3.01 3.47
C LEU A 20 4.94 -1.93 4.40
N SER A 21 5.63 -0.80 4.52
CA SER A 21 5.17 0.33 5.35
C SER A 21 3.85 0.90 4.85
N PHE A 22 3.70 1.03 3.53
CA PHE A 22 2.45 1.47 2.92
C PHE A 22 1.31 0.45 3.09
N GLY A 23 1.57 -0.83 2.84
CA GLY A 23 0.58 -1.89 3.05
C GLY A 23 0.07 -1.96 4.49
N ARG A 24 0.98 -1.81 5.46
CA ARG A 24 0.63 -1.74 6.88
C ARG A 24 -0.25 -0.52 7.19
N ALA A 25 0.09 0.64 6.63
CA ALA A 25 -0.72 1.85 6.81
C ALA A 25 -2.13 1.71 6.23
N LEU A 26 -2.27 1.06 5.06
CA LEU A 26 -3.59 0.73 4.49
C LEU A 26 -4.40 -0.16 5.42
N ARG A 27 -3.78 -1.21 5.98
CA ARG A 27 -4.42 -2.11 6.94
C ARG A 27 -4.89 -1.36 8.20
N GLU A 28 -4.04 -0.51 8.76
CA GLU A 28 -4.38 0.31 9.94
C GLU A 28 -5.60 1.22 9.63
N CYS A 29 -5.65 1.85 8.45
CA CYS A 29 -6.80 2.66 8.03
C CYS A 29 -8.07 1.81 7.88
N ARG A 30 -7.95 0.62 7.27
CA ARG A 30 -9.09 -0.31 7.12
C ARG A 30 -9.66 -0.75 8.46
N GLU A 31 -8.79 -1.12 9.40
CA GLU A 31 -9.21 -1.55 10.73
C GLU A 31 -9.85 -0.40 11.51
N ALA A 32 -9.31 0.82 11.40
CA ALA A 32 -9.92 2.02 11.99
C ALA A 32 -11.30 2.35 11.39
N ALA A 33 -11.51 2.07 10.10
CA ALA A 33 -12.81 2.22 9.43
C ALA A 33 -13.80 1.08 9.75
N GLY A 34 -13.38 0.03 10.47
CA GLY A 34 -14.22 -1.12 10.80
C GLY A 34 -14.59 -2.01 9.60
N LEU A 35 -13.80 -1.95 8.52
CA LEU A 35 -14.07 -2.67 7.27
C LEU A 35 -13.29 -3.99 7.20
N SER A 36 -13.89 -5.02 6.60
CA SER A 36 -13.17 -6.23 6.18
C SER A 36 -12.49 -6.02 4.82
N GLN A 37 -11.51 -6.87 4.51
CA GLN A 37 -10.85 -6.86 3.19
C GLN A 37 -11.84 -7.10 2.04
N ALA A 38 -12.88 -7.93 2.28
CA ALA A 38 -13.95 -8.16 1.32
C ALA A 38 -14.81 -6.91 1.07
N GLN A 39 -15.11 -6.12 2.11
CA GLN A 39 -15.84 -4.86 1.96
C GLN A 39 -15.01 -3.81 1.21
N VAL A 40 -13.70 -3.75 1.46
CA VAL A 40 -12.81 -2.87 0.68
C VAL A 40 -12.76 -3.31 -0.78
N ALA A 41 -12.63 -4.61 -1.04
CA ALA A 41 -12.65 -5.14 -2.41
C ALA A 41 -13.95 -4.83 -3.15
N GLU A 42 -15.09 -4.98 -2.47
CA GLU A 42 -16.41 -4.59 -2.98
C GLU A 42 -16.46 -3.10 -3.33
N GLY A 43 -15.99 -2.21 -2.43
CA GLY A 43 -15.98 -0.77 -2.69
C GLY A 43 -15.04 -0.33 -3.82
N VAL A 44 -13.88 -0.99 -3.97
CA VAL A 44 -12.85 -0.59 -4.94
C VAL A 44 -13.08 -1.18 -6.33
N TYR A 45 -13.53 -2.44 -6.38
CA TYR A 45 -13.63 -3.24 -7.60
C TYR A 45 -15.05 -3.67 -7.95
N GLY A 46 -16.04 -3.42 -7.07
CA GLY A 46 -17.42 -3.90 -7.25
C GLY A 46 -17.58 -5.41 -7.01
N THR A 47 -16.63 -6.05 -6.34
CA THR A 47 -16.73 -7.47 -5.98
C THR A 47 -15.86 -7.86 -4.78
N ALA A 48 -16.47 -8.55 -3.83
CA ALA A 48 -15.82 -9.13 -2.66
C ALA A 48 -14.80 -10.25 -2.99
N ASN A 49 -14.87 -10.86 -4.18
CA ASN A 49 -13.98 -11.97 -4.58
C ASN A 49 -12.50 -11.56 -4.69
N LEU A 50 -12.22 -10.25 -4.69
CA LEU A 50 -10.86 -9.70 -4.74
C LEU A 50 -10.29 -9.38 -3.36
N ALA A 51 -10.87 -9.89 -2.27
CA ALA A 51 -10.33 -9.74 -0.92
C ALA A 51 -8.88 -10.22 -0.78
N ALA A 52 -8.49 -11.26 -1.52
CA ALA A 52 -7.09 -11.75 -1.55
C ALA A 52 -6.12 -10.69 -2.07
N LEU A 53 -6.52 -9.91 -3.08
CA LEU A 53 -5.71 -8.82 -3.62
C LEU A 53 -5.50 -7.70 -2.59
N ILE A 54 -6.54 -7.37 -1.81
CA ILE A 54 -6.42 -6.42 -0.69
C ILE A 54 -5.45 -6.96 0.37
N SER A 55 -5.50 -8.26 0.67
CA SER A 55 -4.55 -8.89 1.59
C SER A 55 -3.10 -8.84 1.08
N ASP A 56 -2.88 -9.05 -0.22
CA ASP A 56 -1.56 -8.95 -0.83
C ASP A 56 -1.02 -7.51 -0.79
N LEU A 57 -1.87 -6.51 -1.04
CA LEU A 57 -1.54 -5.09 -0.91
C LEU A 57 -1.20 -4.74 0.55
N GLU A 58 -2.03 -5.14 1.51
CA GLU A 58 -1.83 -4.85 2.94
C GLU A 58 -0.57 -5.52 3.50
N ALA A 59 -0.21 -6.68 2.97
CA ALA A 59 1.02 -7.37 3.34
C ALA A 59 2.25 -6.88 2.58
N GLY A 60 2.09 -5.90 1.68
CA GLY A 60 3.16 -5.39 0.81
C GLY A 60 3.78 -6.45 -0.09
N ARG A 61 3.03 -7.51 -0.44
CA ARG A 61 3.44 -8.54 -1.39
C ARG A 61 3.35 -8.05 -2.84
N ILE A 62 2.49 -7.07 -3.08
CA ILE A 62 2.32 -6.41 -4.36
C ILE A 62 2.31 -4.89 -4.18
N ASP A 63 2.86 -4.20 -5.16
CA ASP A 63 2.78 -2.74 -5.24
C ASP A 63 1.40 -2.31 -5.77
N PRO A 64 0.89 -1.15 -5.32
CA PRO A 64 -0.27 -0.56 -5.94
C PRO A 64 0.04 -0.19 -7.39
N VAL A 65 -0.77 -0.73 -8.30
CA VAL A 65 -0.51 -0.67 -9.75
C VAL A 65 -0.73 0.73 -10.35
N SER A 66 -1.46 1.62 -9.65
CA SER A 66 -1.74 2.98 -10.12
C SER A 66 -2.20 3.93 -9.01
N LEU A 67 -2.01 5.24 -9.21
CA LEU A 67 -2.58 6.29 -8.37
C LEU A 67 -4.12 6.23 -8.30
N GLY A 68 -4.79 5.89 -9.40
CA GLY A 68 -6.25 5.79 -9.43
C GLY A 68 -6.80 4.64 -8.57
N LEU A 69 -6.02 3.58 -8.35
CA LEU A 69 -6.35 2.55 -7.37
C LEU A 69 -6.21 3.11 -5.94
N LEU A 70 -5.09 3.77 -5.66
CA LEU A 70 -4.83 4.37 -4.34
C LEU A 70 -5.90 5.37 -3.91
N LEU A 71 -6.34 6.24 -4.82
CA LEU A 71 -7.38 7.21 -4.54
C LEU A 71 -8.74 6.56 -4.25
N ARG A 72 -9.11 5.51 -5.00
CA ARG A 72 -10.34 4.75 -4.72
C ARG A 72 -10.29 4.02 -3.38
N MET A 73 -9.14 3.45 -3.04
CA MET A 73 -8.95 2.83 -1.72
C MET A 73 -9.10 3.86 -0.61
N ALA A 74 -8.46 5.04 -0.75
CA ALA A 74 -8.58 6.11 0.24
C ALA A 74 -10.04 6.57 0.43
N ASP A 75 -10.79 6.71 -0.67
CA ASP A 75 -12.22 7.06 -0.65
C ASP A 75 -13.06 6.02 0.09
N VAL A 76 -12.90 4.73 -0.23
CA VAL A 76 -13.59 3.62 0.46
C VAL A 76 -13.25 3.56 1.95
N LEU A 77 -12.00 3.91 2.30
CA LEU A 77 -11.51 3.93 3.67
C LEU A 77 -11.91 5.21 4.43
N GLY A 78 -12.50 6.20 3.76
CA GLY A 78 -12.88 7.48 4.36
C GLY A 78 -11.69 8.33 4.83
N VAL A 79 -10.52 8.17 4.20
CA VAL A 79 -9.29 8.91 4.54
C VAL A 79 -8.69 9.58 3.30
N SER A 80 -7.78 10.52 3.49
CA SER A 80 -6.99 11.06 2.37
C SER A 80 -5.77 10.19 2.07
N LEU A 81 -5.29 10.20 0.82
CA LEU A 81 -4.04 9.53 0.45
C LEU A 81 -2.84 10.06 1.26
N ALA A 82 -2.84 11.35 1.59
CA ALA A 82 -1.83 11.96 2.45
C ALA A 82 -1.84 11.36 3.86
N GLU A 83 -3.00 11.00 4.38
CA GLU A 83 -3.13 10.36 5.70
C GLU A 83 -2.56 8.94 5.72
N VAL A 84 -2.78 8.18 4.65
CA VAL A 84 -2.17 6.85 4.46
C VAL A 84 -0.65 6.99 4.39
N ALA A 85 -0.15 7.93 3.60
CA ALA A 85 1.28 8.19 3.46
C ALA A 85 1.92 8.65 4.79
N ALA A 86 1.24 9.51 5.56
CA ALA A 86 1.71 9.95 6.86
C ALA A 86 1.79 8.79 7.87
N ARG A 87 0.90 7.79 7.79
CA ARG A 87 1.03 6.58 8.63
C ARG A 87 2.19 5.68 8.18
N ALA A 88 2.45 5.61 6.89
CA ALA A 88 3.53 4.79 6.32
C ALA A 88 4.92 5.35 6.60
N TRP A 89 5.10 6.67 6.47
CA TRP A 89 6.42 7.32 6.50
C TRP A 89 6.55 8.45 7.54
N GLY A 90 5.47 8.85 8.19
CA GLY A 90 5.47 9.93 9.20
C GLY A 90 5.91 9.49 10.61
N ARG A 91 6.31 8.23 10.79
CA ARG A 91 6.90 7.71 12.05
C ARG A 91 8.37 7.35 11.85
N VAL A 92 9.20 8.34 11.56
CA VAL A 92 10.65 8.25 11.78
C VAL A 92 10.96 9.16 12.97
N HIS A 93 11.10 8.56 14.15
CA HIS A 93 11.74 9.15 15.31
C HIS A 93 13.10 8.49 15.48
#